data_AF-A0A8S1QXM0-F1
#
_entry.id   AF-A0A8S1QXM0-F1
#
_cell.length_a   1.000
_cell.length_b   1.000
_cell.length_c   1.000
_cell.angle_alpha   90.00
_cell.angle_beta   90.00
_cell.angle_gamma   90.00
#
_symmetry.space_group_name_H-M   'P 1'
#
loop_
_entity.id
_entity.type
_entity.pdbx_description
1 polymer ?
#
loop_
_entity_poly.entity_id
_entity_poly.type
_entity_poly.pdbx_seq_one_letter_code
_entity_poly.pdbx_strand_id
1 'polypeptide(L)'
;MFFTQFAISYGQILYQENFIDDNFVDTEGWQVYNAPKSIGECNETKLFGGYEVFGNNTMITKLISLPPHYAIMITVEFWKMDSWDDEYFYIYVDQQLIFSKMYGSSATNPNLCGSRTGQVWREEISQISVTQNHNFKSLFILMTSNLKGKQDEWWGIRHFKLYIYECPPGCQICTSEDSAILCQIWVIQYQSLLNVDIDQFQIEGWIILEGEQSIYSCSFNYILHYFSYSYIKRIGQK
;
A
#
# COMPACT_ATOMS: atom_id res chain seq x y z
N MET A 1 4.21 37.38 -9.00
CA MET A 1 4.02 36.96 -7.59
C MET A 1 3.65 35.49 -7.65
N PHE A 2 4.63 34.60 -7.54
CA PHE A 2 4.39 33.16 -7.55
C PHE A 2 3.99 32.75 -6.14
N PHE A 3 2.74 32.30 -5.96
CA PHE A 3 2.36 31.61 -4.74
C PHE A 3 3.01 30.23 -4.80
N THR A 4 4.10 30.04 -4.07
CA THR A 4 4.60 28.71 -3.75
C THR A 4 3.56 28.07 -2.84
N GLN A 5 2.76 27.16 -3.40
CA GLN A 5 1.89 26.26 -2.65
C GLN A 5 2.81 25.46 -1.71
N PHE A 6 2.83 25.80 -0.43
CA PHE A 6 3.45 24.94 0.57
C PHE A 6 2.57 23.69 0.66
N ALA A 7 2.96 22.62 -0.04
CA ALA A 7 2.39 21.31 0.17
C ALA A 7 2.70 20.94 1.63
N ILE A 8 1.66 20.81 2.44
CA ILE A 8 1.83 20.39 3.84
C ILE A 8 2.12 18.89 3.77
N SER A 9 3.40 18.54 3.73
CA SER A 9 3.88 17.17 3.89
C SER A 9 3.57 16.73 5.32
N TYR A 10 2.41 16.12 5.54
CA TYR A 10 2.21 15.27 6.70
C TYR A 10 3.26 14.15 6.66
N GLY A 11 3.92 13.97 7.81
CA GLY A 11 5.18 13.24 7.90
C GLY A 11 5.05 11.81 7.39
N GLN A 12 6.03 11.39 6.60
CA GLN A 12 6.25 9.98 6.34
C GLN A 12 6.54 9.29 7.69
N ILE A 13 5.75 8.27 8.04
CA ILE A 13 6.00 7.47 9.25
C ILE A 13 6.41 6.05 8.85
N LEU A 14 7.29 5.42 9.64
CA LEU A 14 7.50 3.99 9.58
C LEU A 14 6.33 3.32 10.29
N TYR A 15 5.44 2.68 9.54
CA TYR A 15 4.23 2.06 10.07
C TYR A 15 4.49 0.62 10.54
N GLN A 16 5.26 -0.13 9.76
CA GLN A 16 5.55 -1.52 10.06
C GLN A 16 6.93 -1.91 9.55
N GLU A 17 7.61 -2.79 10.28
CA GLU A 17 8.84 -3.43 9.87
C GLU A 17 8.76 -4.94 10.09
N ASN A 18 9.42 -5.73 9.25
CA ASN A 18 9.55 -7.18 9.39
C ASN A 18 10.91 -7.70 8.97
N PHE A 19 11.35 -8.80 9.59
CA PHE A 19 12.60 -9.50 9.24
C PHE A 19 13.83 -8.58 9.35
N ILE A 20 13.96 -7.88 10.48
CA ILE A 20 14.98 -6.86 10.70
C ILE A 20 16.30 -7.45 11.22
N ASP A 21 16.24 -8.29 12.24
CA ASP A 21 17.40 -9.00 12.76
C ASP A 21 17.52 -10.42 12.16
N ASP A 22 18.57 -11.17 12.53
CA ASP A 22 18.75 -12.55 12.06
C ASP A 22 18.11 -13.59 13.01
N ASN A 23 17.38 -13.15 14.03
CA ASN A 23 16.82 -14.00 15.08
C ASN A 23 15.34 -14.35 14.90
N PHE A 24 14.62 -13.74 13.93
CA PHE A 24 13.22 -14.09 13.69
C PHE A 24 13.03 -15.60 13.43
N VAL A 25 11.97 -16.17 14.00
CA VAL A 25 11.69 -17.63 13.94
C VAL A 25 10.34 -17.95 13.32
N ASP A 26 9.54 -16.93 13.01
CA ASP A 26 8.23 -17.06 12.39
C ASP A 26 8.06 -16.11 11.19
N THR A 27 6.87 -16.10 10.59
CA THR A 27 6.57 -15.32 9.39
C THR A 27 6.11 -13.90 9.70
N GLU A 28 6.07 -13.49 10.97
CA GLU A 28 5.61 -12.18 11.44
C GLU A 28 4.25 -11.77 10.85
N GLY A 29 3.35 -12.74 10.69
CA GLY A 29 1.99 -12.57 10.15
C GLY A 29 1.88 -12.63 8.61
N TRP A 30 2.99 -12.79 7.89
CA TRP A 30 2.94 -13.07 6.45
C TRP A 30 2.40 -14.49 6.20
N GLN A 31 1.54 -14.61 5.18
CA GLN A 31 1.07 -15.90 4.67
C GLN A 31 1.98 -16.36 3.53
N VAL A 32 2.30 -17.65 3.50
CA VAL A 32 3.17 -18.27 2.52
C VAL A 32 2.40 -19.34 1.77
N TYR A 33 2.47 -19.32 0.44
CA TYR A 33 1.84 -20.29 -0.45
C TYR A 33 2.90 -20.94 -1.32
N ASN A 34 2.72 -22.24 -1.57
CA ASN A 34 3.61 -23.04 -2.43
C ASN A 34 5.08 -23.03 -2.00
N ALA A 35 5.33 -23.09 -0.68
CA ALA A 35 6.64 -23.36 -0.13
C ALA A 35 6.51 -24.25 1.12
N PRO A 36 7.36 -25.28 1.29
CA PRO A 36 7.28 -26.20 2.43
C PRO A 36 7.83 -25.59 3.73
N LYS A 37 8.63 -24.52 3.60
CA LYS A 37 9.25 -23.76 4.68
C LYS A 37 9.09 -22.29 4.36
N SER A 38 9.26 -21.45 5.38
CA SER A 38 9.10 -20.00 5.25
C SER A 38 10.38 -19.21 5.50
N ILE A 39 11.38 -19.85 6.13
CA ILE A 39 12.63 -19.22 6.55
C ILE A 39 13.78 -20.09 6.08
N GLY A 40 14.78 -19.43 5.51
CA GLY A 40 16.01 -20.03 5.02
C GLY A 40 17.20 -19.16 5.40
N GLU A 41 18.38 -19.64 5.05
CA GLU A 41 19.63 -19.01 5.42
C GLU A 41 20.58 -19.03 4.21
N CYS A 42 21.34 -17.95 4.05
CA CYS A 42 22.37 -17.84 3.04
C CYS A 42 23.58 -17.14 3.67
N ASN A 43 24.73 -17.82 3.75
CA ASN A 43 25.95 -17.28 4.36
C ASN A 43 25.70 -16.64 5.75
N GLU A 44 25.12 -17.40 6.68
CA GLU A 44 24.78 -16.95 8.06
C GLU A 44 23.72 -15.84 8.15
N THR A 45 23.21 -15.37 7.01
CA THR A 45 22.11 -14.40 6.93
C THR A 45 20.78 -15.12 6.86
N LYS A 46 19.90 -14.85 7.82
CA LYS A 46 18.53 -15.37 7.82
C LYS A 46 17.64 -14.55 6.88
N LEU A 47 16.78 -15.23 6.14
CA LEU A 47 15.86 -14.63 5.17
C LEU A 47 14.46 -15.19 5.34
N PHE A 48 13.46 -14.35 5.12
CA PHE A 48 12.11 -14.83 4.84
C PHE A 48 12.10 -15.33 3.39
N GLY A 49 12.07 -16.64 3.22
CA GLY A 49 12.48 -17.31 1.98
C GLY A 49 13.93 -17.74 2.01
N GLY A 50 14.65 -17.55 0.92
CA GLY A 50 16.05 -17.93 0.76
C GLY A 50 16.24 -19.27 0.04
N TYR A 51 17.49 -19.73 0.05
CA TYR A 51 17.97 -20.92 -0.66
C TYR A 51 17.16 -22.17 -0.27
N GLU A 52 16.64 -22.89 -1.27
CA GLU A 52 15.76 -24.07 -1.09
C GLU A 52 14.44 -23.79 -0.34
N VAL A 53 14.01 -22.51 -0.24
CA VAL A 53 12.77 -22.13 0.46
C VAL A 53 11.74 -21.51 -0.49
N PHE A 54 11.98 -20.31 -1.03
CA PHE A 54 11.06 -19.71 -2.01
C PHE A 54 11.63 -19.90 -3.41
N GLY A 55 10.85 -20.51 -4.29
CA GLY A 55 11.23 -20.78 -5.67
C GLY A 55 10.03 -20.62 -6.59
N ASN A 56 9.95 -21.48 -7.60
CA ASN A 56 8.85 -21.48 -8.57
C ASN A 56 7.46 -21.54 -7.91
N ASN A 57 6.55 -20.66 -8.36
CA ASN A 57 5.17 -20.49 -7.89
C ASN A 57 5.00 -20.07 -6.43
N THR A 58 6.08 -19.76 -5.71
CA THR A 58 5.96 -19.28 -4.33
C THR A 58 5.34 -17.88 -4.32
N MET A 59 4.40 -17.68 -3.40
CA MET A 59 3.76 -16.39 -3.16
C MET A 59 3.77 -16.10 -1.67
N ILE A 60 4.05 -14.86 -1.31
CA ILE A 60 3.87 -14.38 0.05
C ILE A 60 2.88 -13.23 0.05
N THR A 61 1.99 -13.20 1.04
CA THR A 61 0.97 -12.16 1.14
C THR A 61 0.85 -11.61 2.56
N LYS A 62 0.43 -10.34 2.66
CA LYS A 62 0.11 -9.71 3.94
C LYS A 62 -1.07 -8.77 3.79
N LEU A 63 -2.00 -8.83 4.75
CA LEU A 63 -3.09 -7.89 4.88
C LEU A 63 -2.83 -7.01 6.10
N ILE A 64 -2.84 -5.69 5.91
CA ILE A 64 -2.52 -4.71 6.94
C ILE A 64 -3.67 -3.70 7.03
N SER A 65 -4.15 -3.41 8.24
CA SER A 65 -5.07 -2.28 8.45
C SER A 65 -4.26 -1.01 8.62
N LEU A 66 -4.64 0.08 7.97
CA LEU A 66 -3.90 1.34 7.98
C LEU A 66 -4.77 2.50 8.51
N PRO A 67 -4.16 3.49 9.21
CA PRO A 67 -4.85 4.74 9.54
C PRO A 67 -5.05 5.59 8.26
N PRO A 68 -5.79 6.71 8.32
CA PRO A 68 -5.94 7.60 7.17
C PRO A 68 -4.60 8.09 6.58
N HIS A 69 -4.40 7.88 5.28
CA HIS A 69 -3.20 8.24 4.53
C HIS A 69 -3.54 8.45 3.05
N TYR A 70 -2.61 9.03 2.28
CA TYR A 70 -2.77 9.26 0.84
C TYR A 70 -1.77 8.49 -0.03
N ALA A 71 -0.69 7.98 0.56
CA ALA A 71 0.29 7.16 -0.12
C ALA A 71 0.97 6.19 0.83
N ILE A 72 1.58 5.16 0.27
CA ILE A 72 2.47 4.23 0.96
C ILE A 72 3.82 4.19 0.26
N MET A 73 4.84 3.80 1.00
CA MET A 73 6.13 3.40 0.41
C MET A 73 6.58 2.08 1.03
N ILE A 74 6.89 1.12 0.16
CA ILE A 74 7.43 -0.18 0.55
C ILE A 74 8.92 -0.15 0.25
N THR A 75 9.72 -0.47 1.27
CA THR A 75 11.14 -0.79 1.08
C THR A 75 11.41 -2.21 1.50
N VAL A 76 12.19 -2.94 0.72
CA VAL A 76 12.55 -4.32 1.04
C VAL A 76 13.91 -4.67 0.45
N GLU A 77 14.71 -5.39 1.21
CA GLU A 77 15.93 -5.98 0.71
C GLU A 77 15.59 -7.33 0.08
N PHE A 78 15.74 -7.43 -1.23
CA PHE A 78 15.46 -8.62 -2.01
C PHE A 78 16.75 -9.34 -2.37
N TRP A 79 16.74 -10.66 -2.17
CA TRP A 79 17.84 -11.55 -2.51
C TRP A 79 17.41 -12.45 -3.65
N LYS A 80 18.02 -12.26 -4.82
CA LYS A 80 18.01 -13.22 -5.92
C LYS A 80 19.13 -14.22 -5.70
N MET A 81 18.82 -15.50 -5.80
CA MET A 81 19.77 -16.59 -5.59
C MET A 81 19.84 -17.53 -6.79
N ASP A 82 21.03 -18.06 -7.01
CA ASP A 82 21.30 -19.06 -8.03
C ASP A 82 21.01 -18.57 -9.48
N SER A 83 20.35 -19.35 -10.33
CA SER A 83 20.57 -19.31 -11.78
C SER A 83 19.40 -18.75 -12.59
N TRP A 84 18.80 -17.64 -12.12
CA TRP A 84 17.67 -17.02 -12.84
C TRP A 84 17.99 -16.71 -14.31
N ASP A 85 17.06 -17.00 -15.21
CA ASP A 85 17.24 -16.93 -16.66
C ASP A 85 16.29 -15.91 -17.33
N ASP A 86 16.52 -14.62 -17.03
CA ASP A 86 15.69 -13.48 -17.46
C ASP A 86 14.27 -13.54 -16.87
N GLU A 87 14.24 -13.78 -15.57
CA GLU A 87 13.03 -13.94 -14.77
C GLU A 87 12.82 -12.72 -13.87
N TYR A 88 11.62 -12.60 -13.32
CA TYR A 88 11.16 -11.38 -12.69
C TYR A 88 10.70 -11.63 -11.27
N PHE A 89 11.01 -10.65 -10.44
CA PHE A 89 10.35 -10.47 -9.15
C PHE A 89 9.29 -9.38 -9.25
N TYR A 90 8.16 -9.57 -8.58
CA TYR A 90 7.00 -8.70 -8.62
C TYR A 90 6.52 -8.35 -7.22
N ILE A 91 6.08 -7.10 -7.06
CA ILE A 91 5.31 -6.66 -5.89
C ILE A 91 3.99 -6.08 -6.38
N TYR A 92 2.90 -6.63 -5.85
CA TYR A 92 1.54 -6.16 -6.07
C TYR A 92 1.00 -5.56 -4.78
N VAL A 93 0.26 -4.47 -4.94
CA VAL A 93 -0.55 -3.84 -3.88
C VAL A 93 -1.98 -3.76 -4.39
N ASP A 94 -2.92 -4.35 -3.65
CA ASP A 94 -4.34 -4.40 -4.00
C ASP A 94 -4.61 -4.84 -5.45
N GLN A 95 -3.89 -5.88 -5.88
CA GLN A 95 -3.91 -6.45 -7.24
C GLN A 95 -3.26 -5.58 -8.33
N GLN A 96 -2.78 -4.37 -8.01
CA GLN A 96 -2.01 -3.54 -8.92
C GLN A 96 -0.53 -3.89 -8.84
N LEU A 97 0.11 -4.12 -9.99
CA LEU A 97 1.56 -4.27 -10.08
C LEU A 97 2.24 -2.91 -9.82
N ILE A 98 3.01 -2.81 -8.74
CA ILE A 98 3.72 -1.56 -8.39
C ILE A 98 5.22 -1.65 -8.61
N PHE A 99 5.79 -2.86 -8.62
CA PHE A 99 7.21 -3.09 -8.89
C PHE A 99 7.41 -4.37 -9.69
N SER A 100 8.28 -4.30 -10.69
CA SER A 100 8.81 -5.47 -11.40
C SER A 100 10.26 -5.22 -11.78
N LYS A 101 11.14 -6.21 -11.58
CA LYS A 101 12.51 -6.17 -12.09
C LYS A 101 12.91 -7.54 -12.63
N MET A 102 13.58 -7.53 -13.78
CA MET A 102 14.19 -8.71 -14.38
C MET A 102 15.56 -8.96 -13.75
N TYR A 103 15.85 -10.21 -13.46
CA TYR A 103 17.13 -10.70 -12.98
C TYR A 103 17.61 -11.80 -13.92
N GLY A 104 18.89 -11.73 -14.27
CA GLY A 104 19.54 -12.71 -15.13
C GLY A 104 20.58 -13.54 -14.39
N SER A 105 21.33 -14.29 -15.18
CA SER A 105 22.42 -15.16 -14.70
C SER A 105 23.65 -14.36 -14.25
N SER A 106 23.80 -13.12 -14.72
CA SER A 106 24.83 -12.20 -14.25
C SER A 106 24.41 -11.57 -12.92
N ALA A 107 25.22 -11.76 -11.89
CA ALA A 107 25.00 -11.14 -10.60
C ALA A 107 26.29 -10.52 -10.04
N THR A 108 26.11 -9.54 -9.14
CA THR A 108 27.18 -8.68 -8.64
C THR A 108 27.98 -9.31 -7.50
N ASN A 109 27.37 -10.20 -6.71
CA ASN A 109 28.02 -10.82 -5.56
C ASN A 109 28.66 -12.17 -5.92
N PRO A 110 29.66 -12.67 -5.17
CA PRO A 110 30.11 -14.05 -5.29
C PRO A 110 28.99 -15.04 -4.95
N ASN A 111 29.24 -16.34 -5.19
CA ASN A 111 28.37 -17.41 -4.68
C ASN A 111 28.38 -17.37 -3.13
N LEU A 112 27.29 -16.90 -2.54
CA LEU A 112 27.05 -16.80 -1.10
C LEU A 112 26.27 -18.02 -0.57
N CYS A 113 25.42 -18.65 -1.40
CA CYS A 113 24.68 -19.84 -1.02
C CYS A 113 24.47 -20.80 -2.20
N GLY A 114 24.25 -22.07 -1.87
CA GLY A 114 23.95 -23.09 -2.88
C GLY A 114 25.13 -23.63 -3.66
N SER A 115 26.36 -23.34 -3.25
CA SER A 115 27.58 -23.85 -3.87
C SER A 115 27.57 -25.38 -3.98
N ARG A 116 27.21 -25.87 -5.17
CA ARG A 116 27.55 -27.21 -5.65
C ARG A 116 28.91 -27.09 -6.35
N THR A 117 29.82 -28.00 -6.02
CA THR A 117 31.19 -28.02 -6.56
C THR A 117 31.21 -27.83 -8.07
N GLY A 118 31.80 -26.72 -8.53
CA GLY A 118 31.98 -26.41 -9.96
C GLY A 118 30.96 -25.44 -10.57
N GLN A 119 29.95 -24.98 -9.83
CA GLN A 119 28.96 -23.99 -10.30
C GLN A 119 29.14 -22.63 -9.60
N VAL A 120 29.32 -21.56 -10.37
CA VAL A 120 29.48 -20.19 -9.87
C VAL A 120 28.22 -19.39 -10.18
N TRP A 121 27.12 -19.77 -9.55
CA TRP A 121 25.92 -18.95 -9.56
C TRP A 121 26.09 -17.85 -8.52
N ARG A 122 25.73 -16.64 -8.92
CA ARG A 122 25.99 -15.44 -8.15
C ARG A 122 24.68 -14.89 -7.61
N GLU A 123 24.71 -14.44 -6.36
CA GLU A 123 23.58 -13.79 -5.72
C GLU A 123 23.51 -12.31 -6.12
N GLU A 124 22.30 -11.78 -6.22
CA GLU A 124 22.08 -10.33 -6.33
C GLU A 124 21.23 -9.86 -5.16
N ILE A 125 21.76 -8.90 -4.41
CA ILE A 125 21.06 -8.24 -3.31
C ILE A 125 20.62 -6.87 -3.82
N SER A 126 19.31 -6.64 -3.86
CA SER A 126 18.70 -5.40 -4.33
C SER A 126 17.93 -4.73 -3.21
N GLN A 127 18.18 -3.44 -2.99
CA GLN A 127 17.30 -2.60 -2.18
C GLN A 127 16.17 -2.08 -3.07
N ILE A 128 14.96 -2.55 -2.82
CA ILE A 128 13.76 -2.10 -3.51
C ILE A 128 13.13 -0.97 -2.70
N SER A 129 12.74 0.12 -3.36
CA SER A 129 11.95 1.21 -2.79
C SER A 129 10.92 1.67 -3.81
N VAL A 130 9.64 1.55 -3.47
CA VAL A 130 8.52 1.88 -4.35
C VAL A 130 7.44 2.62 -3.58
N THR A 131 6.97 3.74 -4.15
CA THR A 131 5.89 4.57 -3.60
C THR A 131 4.66 4.43 -4.49
N GLN A 132 3.49 4.27 -3.87
CA GLN A 132 2.21 4.15 -4.56
C GLN A 132 1.15 5.02 -3.86
N ASN A 133 0.35 5.74 -4.64
CA ASN A 133 -0.83 6.43 -4.14
C ASN A 133 -1.81 5.37 -3.62
N HIS A 134 -2.24 5.52 -2.37
CA HIS A 134 -3.07 4.56 -1.68
C HIS A 134 -3.76 5.25 -0.50
N ASN A 135 -5.07 5.06 -0.37
CA ASN A 135 -5.89 5.70 0.66
C ASN A 135 -6.96 4.76 1.24
N PHE A 136 -6.91 3.47 0.92
CA PHE A 136 -7.79 2.48 1.52
C PHE A 136 -7.38 2.18 2.96
N LYS A 137 -8.35 1.79 3.79
CA LYS A 137 -8.10 1.41 5.20
C LYS A 137 -7.40 0.06 5.37
N SER A 138 -7.31 -0.71 4.29
CA SER A 138 -6.62 -2.00 4.24
C SER A 138 -5.64 -2.00 3.09
N LEU A 139 -4.50 -2.64 3.28
CA LEU A 139 -3.48 -2.83 2.28
C LEU A 139 -3.22 -4.33 2.11
N PHE A 140 -3.45 -4.86 0.92
CA PHE A 140 -3.09 -6.22 0.56
C PHE A 140 -1.81 -6.23 -0.29
N ILE A 141 -0.74 -6.79 0.26
CA ILE A 141 0.55 -6.94 -0.41
C ILE A 141 0.69 -8.38 -0.88
N LEU A 142 1.10 -8.57 -2.13
CA LEU A 142 1.53 -9.87 -2.67
C LEU A 142 2.92 -9.71 -3.31
N MET A 143 3.85 -10.59 -2.95
CA MET A 143 5.16 -10.68 -3.60
C MET A 143 5.35 -12.08 -4.17
N THR A 144 5.88 -12.14 -5.40
CA THR A 144 6.07 -13.41 -6.12
C THR A 144 7.08 -13.23 -7.26
N SER A 145 7.41 -14.32 -7.94
CA SER A 145 8.28 -14.35 -9.11
C SER A 145 7.67 -15.25 -10.20
N ASN A 146 8.18 -15.14 -11.44
CA ASN A 146 7.84 -16.05 -12.54
C ASN A 146 8.92 -17.12 -12.78
N LEU A 147 9.64 -17.50 -11.73
CA LEU A 147 10.68 -18.52 -11.77
C LEU A 147 10.18 -19.81 -12.44
N LYS A 148 11.03 -20.43 -13.25
CA LYS A 148 10.72 -21.63 -14.03
C LYS A 148 11.52 -22.82 -13.53
N GLY A 149 12.76 -22.60 -13.10
CA GLY A 149 13.63 -23.55 -12.44
C GLY A 149 12.98 -24.11 -11.19
N LYS A 150 13.11 -25.43 -11.01
CA LYS A 150 12.46 -26.15 -9.91
C LYS A 150 13.40 -26.36 -8.73
N GLN A 151 14.72 -26.30 -8.93
CA GLN A 151 15.71 -26.73 -7.93
C GLN A 151 17.01 -25.92 -7.96
N ASP A 152 17.01 -24.76 -8.61
CA ASP A 152 18.20 -23.98 -8.96
C ASP A 152 17.91 -22.48 -9.08
N GLU A 153 16.74 -22.05 -8.58
CA GLU A 153 16.29 -20.67 -8.59
C GLU A 153 15.53 -20.40 -7.29
N TRP A 154 16.08 -19.51 -6.47
CA TRP A 154 15.44 -19.13 -5.22
C TRP A 154 15.46 -17.63 -5.01
N TRP A 155 14.63 -17.19 -4.07
CA TRP A 155 14.65 -15.83 -3.58
C TRP A 155 14.32 -15.74 -2.11
N GLY A 156 14.68 -14.63 -1.50
CA GLY A 156 14.26 -14.29 -0.15
C GLY A 156 14.16 -12.79 0.02
N ILE A 157 13.53 -12.38 1.11
CA ILE A 157 13.49 -10.98 1.52
C ILE A 157 13.94 -10.82 2.97
N ARG A 158 14.47 -9.63 3.27
CA ARG A 158 14.66 -9.13 4.64
C ARG A 158 14.47 -7.62 4.66
N HIS A 159 14.52 -7.02 5.84
CA HIS A 159 14.42 -5.56 6.00
C HIS A 159 13.14 -4.97 5.36
N PHE A 160 12.02 -5.69 5.44
CA PHE A 160 10.75 -5.17 4.93
C PHE A 160 10.32 -4.00 5.81
N LYS A 161 10.00 -2.86 5.20
CA LYS A 161 9.44 -1.70 5.87
C LYS A 161 8.32 -1.12 5.05
N LEU A 162 7.22 -0.82 5.73
CA LEU A 162 6.08 -0.10 5.21
C LEU A 162 6.08 1.29 5.84
N TYR A 163 6.17 2.30 4.99
CA TYR A 163 5.93 3.68 5.36
C TYR A 163 4.56 4.12 4.85
N ILE A 164 3.90 4.98 5.62
CA ILE A 164 2.67 5.66 5.17
C ILE A 164 2.87 7.16 5.20
N TYR A 165 2.21 7.84 4.27
CA TYR A 165 2.11 9.29 4.22
C TYR A 165 0.73 9.68 4.74
N GLU A 166 0.67 9.98 6.03
CA GLU A 166 -0.59 10.19 6.75
C GLU A 166 -1.38 11.37 6.23
N CYS A 167 -2.69 11.32 6.40
CA CYS A 167 -3.53 12.48 6.20
C CYS A 167 -3.35 13.51 7.33
N PRO A 168 -3.75 14.78 7.11
CA PRO A 168 -3.89 15.73 8.18
C PRO A 168 -4.72 15.18 9.35
N PRO A 169 -4.38 15.50 10.62
CA PRO A 169 -5.19 15.09 11.77
C PRO A 169 -6.67 15.49 11.61
N GLY A 170 -7.56 14.52 11.82
CA GLY A 170 -9.01 14.69 11.67
C GLY A 170 -9.56 14.30 10.28
N CYS A 171 -8.70 14.11 9.29
CA CYS A 171 -9.08 13.65 7.96
C CYS A 171 -9.24 12.14 7.91
N GLN A 172 -10.36 11.67 7.34
CA GLN A 172 -10.57 10.24 7.11
C GLN A 172 -10.10 9.79 5.72
N ILE A 173 -10.07 10.70 4.75
CA ILE A 173 -9.63 10.48 3.36
C ILE A 173 -8.93 11.76 2.91
N CYS A 174 -7.80 11.63 2.20
CA CYS A 174 -7.10 12.74 1.57
C CYS A 174 -6.31 12.25 0.35
N THR A 175 -5.85 13.19 -0.46
CA THR A 175 -4.93 13.00 -1.59
C THR A 175 -3.66 13.81 -1.36
N SER A 176 -2.62 13.56 -2.17
CA SER A 176 -1.33 14.29 -2.09
C SER A 176 -1.45 15.80 -2.35
N GLU A 177 -2.54 16.24 -2.95
CA GLU A 177 -2.79 17.65 -3.28
C GLU A 177 -3.65 18.36 -2.23
N ASP A 178 -4.29 17.61 -1.33
CA ASP A 178 -5.19 18.17 -0.34
C ASP A 178 -4.41 18.91 0.75
N SER A 179 -4.75 20.18 0.93
CA SER A 179 -4.24 20.95 2.05
C SER A 179 -4.97 20.58 3.35
N ALA A 180 -4.25 20.69 4.46
CA ALA A 180 -4.81 20.62 5.81
C ALA A 180 -6.11 21.42 5.98
N ILE A 181 -6.10 22.65 5.45
CA ILE A 181 -7.20 23.61 5.57
C ILE A 181 -8.43 23.11 4.81
N LEU A 182 -8.25 22.61 3.58
CA LEU A 182 -9.35 22.05 2.78
C LEU A 182 -9.99 20.87 3.50
N CYS A 183 -9.17 19.98 4.07
CA CYS A 183 -9.72 18.85 4.80
C CYS A 183 -10.45 19.27 6.09
N GLN A 184 -9.92 20.22 6.86
CA GLN A 184 -10.63 20.76 8.04
C GLN A 184 -11.99 21.38 7.66
N ILE A 185 -12.05 22.07 6.51
CA ILE A 185 -13.32 22.58 5.96
C ILE A 185 -14.27 21.42 5.64
N TRP A 186 -13.80 20.34 5.00
CA TRP A 186 -14.63 19.17 4.72
C TRP A 186 -15.16 18.50 5.99
N VAL A 187 -14.35 18.40 7.05
CA VAL A 187 -14.80 17.85 8.35
C VAL A 187 -15.93 18.70 8.93
N ILE A 188 -15.79 20.03 8.95
CA ILE A 188 -16.83 20.95 9.44
C ILE A 188 -18.09 20.87 8.56
N GLN A 189 -17.93 20.82 7.25
CA GLN A 189 -19.04 20.68 6.31
C GLN A 189 -19.78 19.37 6.55
N TYR A 190 -19.06 18.24 6.64
CA TYR A 190 -19.64 16.92 6.87
C TYR A 190 -20.33 16.82 8.23
N GLN A 191 -19.71 17.35 9.30
CA GLN A 191 -20.34 17.41 10.62
C GLN A 191 -21.58 18.31 10.61
N SER A 192 -21.57 19.42 9.88
CA SER A 192 -22.74 20.28 9.72
C SER A 192 -23.85 19.60 8.92
N LEU A 193 -23.52 18.72 7.96
CA LEU A 193 -24.50 17.95 7.19
C LEU A 193 -25.10 16.79 8.00
N LEU A 194 -24.34 16.18 8.90
CA LEU A 194 -24.80 15.07 9.74
C LEU A 194 -25.40 15.49 11.10
N ASN A 195 -25.12 16.71 11.58
CA ASN A 195 -25.75 17.28 12.78
C ASN A 195 -27.11 17.96 12.49
N VAL A 196 -27.58 17.93 11.25
CA VAL A 196 -28.93 18.35 10.93
C VAL A 196 -29.85 17.17 11.26
N ASP A 197 -30.56 17.30 12.38
CA ASP A 197 -31.82 16.59 12.57
C ASP A 197 -32.72 17.00 11.39
N ILE A 198 -32.88 16.11 10.41
CA ILE A 198 -33.55 16.41 9.12
C ILE A 198 -34.99 16.90 9.36
N ASP A 199 -35.59 16.51 10.49
CA ASP A 199 -36.92 16.94 10.92
C ASP A 199 -36.96 18.41 11.40
N GLN A 200 -35.81 19.05 11.59
CA GLN A 200 -35.68 20.46 12.02
C GLN A 200 -35.08 21.39 10.97
N PHE A 201 -34.82 20.92 9.74
CA PHE A 201 -34.30 21.78 8.68
C PHE A 201 -35.37 22.77 8.19
N GLN A 202 -35.47 23.91 8.87
CA GLN A 202 -36.27 25.06 8.43
C GLN A 202 -35.59 25.69 7.21
N ILE A 203 -36.26 25.64 6.06
CA ILE A 203 -35.75 26.19 4.78
C ILE A 203 -35.81 27.72 4.74
N GLU A 204 -35.97 28.39 5.88
CA GLU A 204 -36.06 29.85 5.93
C GLU A 204 -34.74 30.49 5.48
N GLY A 205 -34.73 30.97 4.23
CA GLY A 205 -33.63 31.74 3.65
C GLY A 205 -32.80 31.04 2.57
N TRP A 206 -33.14 29.82 2.13
CA TRP A 206 -32.45 29.14 1.03
C TRP A 206 -33.36 28.97 -0.20
N ILE A 207 -32.87 29.41 -1.37
CA ILE A 207 -33.54 29.20 -2.65
C ILE A 207 -32.74 28.14 -3.42
N ILE A 208 -33.40 27.06 -3.85
CA ILE A 208 -32.81 26.07 -4.75
C ILE A 208 -32.87 26.67 -6.16
N LEU A 209 -31.72 26.84 -6.80
CA LEU A 209 -31.64 27.25 -8.20
C LEU A 209 -31.39 25.99 -9.05
N GLU A 210 -32.27 25.76 -10.02
CA GLU A 210 -32.18 24.69 -11.04
C GLU A 210 -32.31 23.23 -10.54
N GLY A 211 -33.08 22.99 -9.46
CA GLY A 211 -33.45 21.63 -9.03
C GLY A 211 -34.96 21.47 -8.86
N GLU A 212 -35.54 20.37 -9.34
CA GLU A 212 -36.92 19.99 -9.03
C GLU A 212 -37.03 19.53 -7.57
N GLN A 213 -37.92 20.17 -6.81
CA GLN A 213 -38.28 19.72 -5.46
C GLN A 213 -39.30 18.57 -5.57
N SER A 214 -38.80 17.35 -5.62
CA SER A 214 -39.64 16.16 -5.47
C SER A 214 -39.21 15.37 -4.24
N ILE A 215 -39.99 15.49 -3.17
CA ILE A 215 -39.87 14.63 -1.99
C ILE A 215 -40.48 13.27 -2.37
N TYR A 216 -39.64 12.29 -2.69
CA TYR A 216 -40.07 10.91 -2.86
C TYR A 216 -39.79 10.13 -1.58
N SER A 217 -40.85 9.82 -0.84
CA SER A 217 -40.78 8.86 0.27
C SER A 217 -40.73 7.45 -0.31
N CYS A 218 -39.55 6.82 -0.33
CA CYS A 218 -39.45 5.38 -0.51
C CYS A 218 -39.54 4.69 0.86
N SER A 219 -40.51 3.80 1.01
CA SER A 219 -40.77 3.08 2.24
C SER A 219 -39.76 1.96 2.49
N PHE A 220 -39.32 1.90 3.75
CA PHE A 220 -38.58 0.85 4.47
C PHE A 220 -37.04 0.75 4.30
N ASN A 221 -36.38 1.51 5.18
CA ASN A 221 -35.17 1.18 5.97
C ASN A 221 -33.76 1.42 5.44
N TYR A 222 -33.54 2.03 4.29
CA TYR A 222 -32.24 2.63 3.99
C TYR A 222 -32.41 3.93 3.19
N ILE A 223 -31.92 5.04 3.74
CA ILE A 223 -31.79 6.30 3.02
C ILE A 223 -30.41 6.30 2.36
N LEU A 224 -30.39 6.16 1.03
CA LEU A 224 -29.24 6.53 0.20
C LEU A 224 -29.62 7.80 -0.55
N HIS A 225 -28.91 8.90 -0.28
CA HIS A 225 -29.04 10.12 -1.06
C HIS A 225 -27.87 10.26 -2.03
N TYR A 226 -28.17 10.12 -3.33
CA TYR A 226 -27.34 10.67 -4.38
C TYR A 226 -27.62 12.17 -4.47
N PHE A 227 -26.64 13.00 -4.17
CA PHE A 227 -26.65 14.39 -4.61
C PHE A 227 -25.93 14.45 -5.95
N SER A 228 -26.69 14.47 -7.04
CA SER A 228 -26.18 15.00 -8.31
C SER A 228 -25.99 16.51 -8.13
N TYR A 229 -24.72 16.94 -8.13
CA TYR A 229 -24.22 18.31 -8.22
C TYR A 229 -25.29 19.40 -8.15
N SER A 230 -25.60 19.88 -6.94
CA SER A 230 -26.42 21.06 -6.73
C SER A 230 -25.67 22.03 -5.82
N TYR A 231 -25.33 23.21 -6.33
CA TYR A 231 -24.60 24.24 -5.58
C TYR A 231 -25.55 24.92 -4.59
N ILE A 232 -25.22 24.90 -3.29
CA ILE A 232 -25.95 25.63 -2.24
C ILE A 232 -25.21 26.95 -1.98
N LYS A 233 -25.86 28.10 -2.26
CA LYS A 233 -25.29 29.44 -2.05
C LYS A 233 -26.10 30.24 -1.02
N ARG A 234 -25.44 30.70 0.05
CA ARG A 234 -26.06 31.55 1.08
C ARG A 234 -26.18 32.97 0.54
N ILE A 235 -27.38 33.54 0.54
CA ILE A 235 -27.57 34.96 0.23
C ILE A 235 -27.46 35.72 1.56
N GLY A 236 -26.46 36.61 1.68
CA GLY A 236 -26.35 37.51 2.83
C GLY A 236 -27.52 38.48 2.86
N GLN A 237 -28.15 38.62 4.03
CA GLN A 237 -29.17 39.65 4.26
C GLN A 237 -28.52 41.05 4.13
N LYS A 238 -29.20 41.95 3.41
CA LYS A 238 -28.92 43.39 3.40
C LYS A 238 -29.41 44.05 4.68
#